data_AF-A0A5E4L805-F1
#
_entry.id   AF-A0A5E4L805-F1
#
_cell.length_a   1.000
_cell.length_b   1.000
_cell.length_c   1.000
_cell.angle_alpha   90.00
_cell.angle_beta   90.00
_cell.angle_gamma   90.00
#
_symmetry.space_group_name_H-M   'P 1'
#
loop_
_entity.id
_entity.type
_entity.pdbx_description
1 polymer ?
#
loop_
_entity_poly.entity_id
_entity_poly.type
_entity_poly.pdbx_seq_one_letter_code
_entity_poly.pdbx_strand_id
1 'polypeptide(L)'
;MADEITDLNKDIEEHVKGLEARKAELLERISKLNGRLRYKQYEKKALEPFLEQTKDVRVGPIRKNLRELEFRISTQAYTPKIEKDLVKQVKKLEAELGKVSEVEKARRKKMLVDGDIEQVLKEIASIEPELKKIRDELNDHYESMRSERKQAKKGIKSDHMVTLEDVAVFEKEE
;
A
#
# COMPACT_ATOMS: atom_id res chain seq x y z
N MET A 1 -14.68 -21.88 39.60
CA MET A 1 -15.89 -21.73 38.77
C MET A 1 -16.24 -20.28 38.48
N ALA A 2 -16.59 -19.41 39.46
CA ALA A 2 -16.84 -17.99 39.17
C ALA A 2 -15.57 -17.22 38.76
N ASP A 3 -14.45 -17.48 39.44
CA ASP A 3 -13.16 -16.79 39.17
C ASP A 3 -12.54 -17.19 37.82
N GLU A 4 -12.66 -18.46 37.42
CA GLU A 4 -12.16 -18.97 36.12
C GLU A 4 -12.93 -18.36 34.93
N ILE A 5 -14.24 -18.10 35.08
CA ILE A 5 -15.06 -17.44 34.05
C ILE A 5 -14.67 -15.96 33.94
N THR A 6 -14.30 -15.30 35.05
CA THR A 6 -13.85 -13.90 34.99
C THR A 6 -12.47 -13.73 34.37
N ASP A 7 -11.58 -14.71 34.53
CA ASP A 7 -10.23 -14.64 33.95
C ASP A 7 -10.22 -15.01 32.45
N LEU A 8 -11.01 -16.02 32.03
CA LEU A 8 -11.24 -16.31 30.61
C LEU A 8 -11.83 -15.13 29.83
N ASN A 9 -12.74 -14.38 30.45
CA ASN A 9 -13.31 -13.18 29.82
C ASN A 9 -12.29 -12.04 29.68
N LYS A 10 -11.35 -11.89 30.63
CA LYS A 10 -10.26 -10.91 30.53
C LYS A 10 -9.28 -11.27 29.41
N ASP A 11 -8.91 -12.55 29.30
CA ASP A 11 -7.98 -13.01 28.25
C ASP A 11 -8.55 -12.79 26.85
N ILE A 12 -9.85 -13.03 26.66
CA ILE A 12 -10.55 -12.75 25.39
C ILE A 12 -10.62 -11.25 25.12
N GLU A 13 -10.90 -10.42 26.13
CA GLU A 13 -10.92 -8.96 25.99
C GLU A 13 -9.54 -8.39 25.63
N GLU A 14 -8.47 -8.90 26.23
CA GLU A 14 -7.09 -8.53 25.91
C GLU A 14 -6.70 -8.94 24.49
N HIS A 15 -7.11 -10.15 24.06
CA HIS A 15 -6.88 -10.63 22.71
C HIS A 15 -7.61 -9.77 21.67
N VAL A 16 -8.88 -9.41 21.92
CA VAL A 16 -9.67 -8.52 21.06
C VAL A 16 -9.02 -7.13 20.96
N LYS A 17 -8.57 -6.55 22.08
CA LYS A 17 -7.83 -5.28 22.08
C LYS A 17 -6.55 -5.36 21.25
N GLY A 18 -5.82 -6.47 21.35
CA GLY A 18 -4.63 -6.73 20.53
C GLY A 18 -4.93 -6.79 19.03
N LEU A 19 -6.02 -7.46 18.65
CA LEU A 19 -6.47 -7.53 17.25
C LEU A 19 -6.96 -6.17 16.74
N GLU A 20 -7.67 -5.40 17.56
CA GLU A 20 -8.10 -4.03 17.24
C GLU A 20 -6.90 -3.09 17.03
N ALA A 21 -5.88 -3.18 17.86
CA ALA A 21 -4.64 -2.41 17.71
C ALA A 21 -3.92 -2.75 16.40
N ARG A 22 -3.73 -4.05 16.11
CA ARG A 22 -3.12 -4.50 14.85
C ARG A 22 -3.91 -4.05 13.63
N LYS A 23 -5.25 -4.13 13.69
CA LYS A 23 -6.12 -3.61 12.63
C LYS A 23 -5.92 -2.11 12.41
N ALA A 24 -5.83 -1.33 13.49
CA ALA A 24 -5.60 0.11 13.39
C ALA A 24 -4.24 0.42 12.76
N GLU A 25 -3.17 -0.29 13.15
CA GLU A 25 -1.83 -0.16 12.56
C GLU A 25 -1.82 -0.45 11.05
N LEU A 26 -2.46 -1.54 10.63
CA LEU A 26 -2.56 -1.90 9.21
C LEU A 26 -3.37 -0.85 8.42
N LEU A 27 -4.45 -0.32 8.99
CA LEU A 27 -5.24 0.75 8.36
C LEU A 27 -4.43 2.05 8.24
N GLU A 28 -3.66 2.41 9.26
CA GLU A 28 -2.77 3.58 9.21
C GLU A 28 -1.69 3.40 8.13
N ARG A 29 -1.12 2.19 8.02
CA ARG A 29 -0.16 1.85 6.98
C ARG A 29 -0.78 1.97 5.58
N ILE A 30 -1.98 1.45 5.36
CA ILE A 30 -2.71 1.62 4.09
C ILE A 30 -2.97 3.10 3.81
N SER A 31 -3.36 3.88 4.81
CA SER A 31 -3.59 5.33 4.66
C SER A 31 -2.33 6.06 4.17
N LYS A 32 -1.17 5.77 4.78
CA LYS A 32 0.14 6.31 4.37
C LYS A 32 0.50 5.89 2.93
N LEU A 33 0.30 4.61 2.59
CA LEU A 33 0.54 4.10 1.24
C LEU A 33 -0.37 4.75 0.19
N ASN A 34 -1.64 4.95 0.51
CA ASN A 34 -2.58 5.66 -0.36
C ASN A 34 -2.18 7.13 -0.57
N GLY A 35 -1.68 7.81 0.47
CA GLY A 35 -1.10 9.14 0.35
C GLY A 35 0.07 9.17 -0.64
N ARG A 36 1.02 8.23 -0.49
CA ARG A 36 2.16 8.08 -1.40
C ARG A 36 1.72 7.76 -2.82
N LEU A 37 0.75 6.85 -2.99
CA LEU A 37 0.19 6.47 -4.29
C LEU A 37 -0.41 7.67 -5.01
N ARG A 38 -1.24 8.46 -4.32
CA ARG A 38 -1.83 9.68 -4.88
C ARG A 38 -0.76 10.65 -5.35
N TYR A 39 0.23 10.93 -4.50
CA TYR A 39 1.34 11.81 -4.86
C TYR A 39 2.09 11.32 -6.12
N LYS A 40 2.42 10.03 -6.18
CA LYS A 40 3.10 9.44 -7.35
C LYS A 40 2.25 9.46 -8.62
N GLN A 41 0.94 9.26 -8.50
CA GLN A 41 0.01 9.41 -9.62
C GLN A 41 -0.05 10.86 -10.12
N TYR A 42 0.01 11.85 -9.22
CA TYR A 42 0.11 13.26 -9.63
C TYR A 42 1.44 13.56 -10.33
N GLU A 43 2.56 13.05 -9.80
CA GLU A 43 3.87 13.18 -10.48
C GLU A 43 3.84 12.60 -11.89
N LYS A 44 3.22 11.42 -12.06
CA LYS A 44 3.05 10.78 -13.36
C LYS A 44 2.21 11.65 -14.30
N LYS A 45 1.04 12.11 -13.86
CA LYS A 45 0.15 12.99 -14.62
C LYS A 45 0.82 14.30 -15.02
N ALA A 46 1.69 14.85 -14.19
CA ALA A 46 2.45 16.05 -14.51
C ALA A 46 3.51 15.81 -15.60
N LEU A 47 4.07 14.60 -15.68
CA LEU A 47 5.08 14.24 -16.68
C LEU A 47 4.47 13.86 -18.04
N GLU A 48 3.22 13.39 -18.07
CA GLU A 48 2.55 12.91 -19.28
C GLU A 48 2.50 13.95 -20.42
N PRO A 49 2.03 15.20 -20.19
CA PRO A 49 1.95 16.21 -21.26
C PRO A 49 3.30 16.51 -21.92
N PHE A 50 4.36 16.63 -21.11
CA PHE A 50 5.71 16.89 -21.61
C PHE A 50 6.24 15.73 -22.45
N LEU A 51 5.97 14.49 -22.03
CA LEU A 51 6.41 13.28 -22.74
C LEU A 51 5.61 13.01 -24.01
N GLU A 52 4.33 13.40 -24.04
CA GLU A 52 3.50 13.34 -25.25
C GLU A 52 3.99 14.32 -26.31
N GLN A 53 4.29 15.57 -25.92
CA GLN A 53 4.85 16.58 -26.82
C GLN A 53 6.23 16.20 -27.37
N THR A 54 6.99 15.39 -26.62
CA THR A 54 8.37 15.00 -26.97
C THR A 54 8.49 13.53 -27.38
N LYS A 55 7.39 12.92 -27.81
CA LYS A 55 7.34 11.49 -28.19
C LYS A 55 8.27 11.14 -29.34
N ASP A 56 8.39 12.02 -30.33
CA ASP A 56 9.20 11.78 -31.53
C ASP A 56 10.70 12.07 -31.34
N VAL A 57 11.08 12.64 -30.19
CA VAL A 57 12.48 12.98 -29.92
C VAL A 57 13.29 11.69 -29.67
N ARG A 58 14.28 11.45 -30.55
CA ARG A 58 15.12 10.25 -30.51
C ARG A 58 16.52 10.55 -29.96
N VAL A 59 16.72 10.29 -28.67
CA VAL A 59 18.00 10.51 -27.97
C VAL A 59 19.05 9.44 -28.30
N GLY A 60 18.61 8.20 -28.50
CA GLY A 60 19.50 7.04 -28.73
C GLY A 60 20.43 7.19 -29.95
N PRO A 61 19.89 7.55 -31.13
CA PRO A 61 20.72 7.80 -32.32
C PRO A 61 21.77 8.89 -32.12
N ILE A 62 21.42 9.99 -31.44
CA ILE A 62 22.35 11.11 -31.18
C ILE A 62 23.55 10.64 -30.34
N ARG A 63 23.30 9.87 -29.27
CA ARG A 63 24.37 9.29 -28.44
C ARG A 63 25.24 8.29 -29.18
N LYS A 64 24.66 7.51 -30.10
CA LYS A 64 25.41 6.55 -30.91
C LYS A 64 26.35 7.29 -31.87
N ASN A 65 25.83 8.29 -32.57
CA ASN A 65 26.62 9.13 -33.48
C ASN A 65 27.74 9.88 -32.74
N LEU A 66 27.48 10.36 -31.52
CA LEU A 66 28.49 11.04 -30.71
C LEU A 66 29.65 10.08 -30.36
N ARG A 67 29.34 8.86 -29.90
CA ARG A 67 30.35 7.82 -29.64
C ARG A 67 31.12 7.41 -30.90
N GLU A 68 30.44 7.30 -32.04
CA GLU A 68 31.10 7.00 -33.32
C GLU A 68 32.07 8.12 -33.73
N LEU A 69 31.71 9.39 -33.52
CA LEU A 69 32.61 10.52 -33.77
C LEU A 69 33.79 10.55 -32.81
N GLU A 70 33.58 10.31 -31.51
CA GLU A 70 34.66 10.19 -30.52
C GLU A 70 35.65 9.08 -30.91
N PHE A 71 35.12 7.94 -31.35
CA PHE A 71 35.94 6.83 -31.83
C PHE A 71 36.70 7.20 -33.10
N ARG A 72 36.09 7.90 -34.05
CA ARG A 72 36.80 8.39 -35.26
C ARG A 72 37.87 9.43 -34.91
N ILE A 73 37.64 10.28 -33.91
CA ILE A 73 38.67 11.22 -33.43
C ILE A 73 39.86 10.44 -32.88
N SER A 74 39.62 9.42 -32.04
CA SER A 74 40.70 8.64 -31.44
C SER A 74 41.45 7.74 -32.42
N THR A 75 40.79 7.29 -33.50
CA THR A 75 41.37 6.31 -34.43
C THR A 75 41.78 6.86 -35.78
N GLN A 76 41.12 7.91 -36.29
CA GLN A 76 41.20 8.34 -37.70
C GLN A 76 41.54 9.83 -37.88
N ALA A 77 41.79 10.59 -36.81
CA ALA A 77 42.18 12.00 -36.89
C ALA A 77 43.68 12.17 -37.21
N TYR A 78 44.10 11.73 -38.41
CA TYR A 78 45.50 11.77 -38.82
C TYR A 78 45.99 13.15 -39.28
N THR A 79 45.10 14.13 -39.46
CA THR A 79 45.48 15.52 -39.81
C THR A 79 44.71 16.55 -38.98
N PRO A 80 45.31 17.73 -38.70
CA PRO A 80 44.65 18.79 -37.93
C PRO A 80 43.36 19.33 -38.56
N LYS A 81 43.21 19.24 -39.89
CA LYS A 81 41.98 19.62 -40.59
C LYS A 81 40.85 18.63 -40.29
N ILE A 82 41.13 17.33 -40.40
CA ILE A 82 40.16 16.26 -40.11
C ILE A 82 39.74 16.33 -38.63
N GLU A 83 40.70 16.51 -37.72
CA GLU A 83 40.42 16.66 -36.29
C GLU A 83 39.50 17.87 -36.01
N LYS A 84 39.78 19.04 -36.58
CA LYS A 84 38.93 20.24 -36.41
C LYS A 84 37.51 20.02 -36.91
N ASP A 85 37.33 19.32 -38.02
CA ASP A 85 36.00 19.09 -38.59
C ASP A 85 35.20 18.08 -37.78
N LEU A 86 35.84 17.01 -37.27
CA LEU A 86 35.23 16.07 -36.34
C LEU A 86 34.84 16.76 -35.01
N VAL A 87 35.71 17.59 -34.45
CA VAL A 87 35.43 18.36 -33.22
C VAL A 87 34.25 19.32 -33.41
N LYS A 88 34.11 19.96 -34.59
CA LYS A 88 32.92 20.78 -34.90
C LYS A 88 31.65 19.94 -34.94
N GLN A 89 31.70 18.72 -35.46
CA GLN A 89 30.55 17.82 -35.49
C GLN A 89 30.17 17.35 -34.08
N VAL A 90 31.16 17.02 -33.24
CA VAL A 90 30.93 16.70 -31.82
C VAL A 90 30.22 17.84 -31.10
N LYS A 91 30.71 19.09 -31.22
CA LYS A 91 30.05 20.26 -30.61
C LYS A 91 28.60 20.44 -31.05
N LYS A 92 28.28 20.14 -32.32
CA LYS A 92 26.90 20.19 -32.82
C LYS A 92 26.03 19.12 -32.16
N LEU A 93 26.51 17.87 -32.11
CA LEU A 93 25.78 16.79 -31.47
C LEU A 93 25.63 17.00 -29.96
N GLU A 94 26.64 17.55 -29.28
CA GLU A 94 26.55 17.92 -27.86
C GLU A 94 25.47 18.99 -27.62
N ALA A 95 25.38 20.00 -28.48
CA ALA A 95 24.33 21.02 -28.39
C ALA A 95 22.93 20.43 -28.63
N GLU A 96 22.80 19.49 -29.58
CA GLU A 96 21.55 18.75 -29.80
C GLU A 96 21.19 17.86 -28.62
N LEU A 97 22.18 17.18 -28.04
CA LEU A 97 22.00 16.31 -26.88
C LEU A 97 21.62 17.11 -25.64
N GLY A 98 22.18 18.31 -25.47
CA GLY A 98 21.79 19.26 -24.42
C GLY A 98 20.30 19.59 -24.47
N LYS A 99 19.77 19.92 -25.67
CA LYS A 99 18.35 20.20 -25.90
C LYS A 99 17.43 19.02 -25.61
N VAL A 100 17.93 17.80 -25.82
CA VAL A 100 17.16 16.56 -25.71
C VAL A 100 17.34 15.87 -24.35
N SER A 101 18.33 16.29 -23.56
CA SER A 101 18.67 15.70 -22.27
C SER A 101 17.52 15.74 -21.26
N GLU A 102 16.70 16.79 -21.30
CA GLU A 102 15.53 16.95 -20.45
C GLU A 102 14.46 15.90 -20.73
N VAL A 103 14.27 15.55 -22.00
CA VAL A 103 13.35 14.48 -22.44
C VAL A 103 13.81 13.14 -21.86
N GLU A 104 15.11 12.86 -21.88
CA GLU A 104 15.63 11.62 -21.32
C GLU A 104 15.48 11.56 -19.80
N LYS A 105 15.74 12.67 -19.10
CA LYS A 105 15.52 12.79 -17.66
C LYS A 105 14.04 12.56 -17.31
N ALA A 106 13.12 13.16 -18.06
CA ALA A 106 11.69 12.96 -17.87
C ALA A 106 11.26 11.51 -18.11
N ARG A 107 11.78 10.84 -19.17
CA ARG A 107 11.49 9.42 -19.46
C ARG A 107 11.99 8.51 -18.33
N ARG A 108 13.21 8.72 -17.84
CA ARG A 108 13.76 7.99 -16.69
C ARG A 108 12.92 8.23 -15.43
N LYS A 109 12.54 9.48 -15.17
CA LYS A 109 11.69 9.82 -14.03
C LYS A 109 10.34 9.11 -14.11
N LYS A 110 9.71 9.06 -15.29
CA LYS A 110 8.46 8.30 -15.50
C LYS A 110 8.62 6.82 -15.16
N MET A 111 9.68 6.16 -15.64
CA MET A 111 9.94 4.76 -15.30
C MET A 111 10.09 4.53 -13.79
N LEU A 112 10.79 5.42 -13.09
CA LEU A 112 10.94 5.32 -11.63
C LEU A 112 9.61 5.52 -10.91
N VAL A 113 8.81 6.50 -11.34
CA VAL A 113 7.47 6.74 -10.79
C VAL A 113 6.53 5.56 -11.04
N ASP A 114 6.57 4.95 -12.23
CA ASP A 114 5.80 3.75 -12.54
C ASP A 114 6.20 2.57 -11.64
N GLY A 115 7.51 2.36 -11.45
CA GLY A 115 8.02 1.34 -10.51
C GLY A 115 7.61 1.60 -9.06
N ASP A 116 7.66 2.84 -8.59
CA ASP A 116 7.18 3.24 -7.26
C ASP A 116 5.69 2.92 -7.09
N ILE A 117 4.86 3.23 -8.10
CA ILE A 117 3.41 2.97 -8.08
C ILE A 117 3.15 1.46 -7.97
N GLU A 118 3.83 0.65 -8.78
CA GLU A 118 3.69 -0.80 -8.75
C GLU A 118 4.09 -1.41 -7.40
N GLN A 119 5.18 -0.93 -6.80
CA GLN A 119 5.62 -1.37 -5.47
C GLN A 119 4.56 -1.03 -4.41
N VAL A 120 4.06 0.21 -4.40
CA VAL A 120 3.03 0.62 -3.44
C VAL A 120 1.75 -0.21 -3.60
N LEU A 121 1.33 -0.50 -4.83
CA LEU A 121 0.17 -1.36 -5.09
C LEU A 121 0.38 -2.80 -4.57
N LYS A 122 1.58 -3.36 -4.76
CA LYS A 122 1.93 -4.68 -4.21
C LYS A 122 1.91 -4.69 -2.69
N GLU A 123 2.42 -3.64 -2.05
CA GLU A 123 2.36 -3.51 -0.60
C GLU A 123 0.92 -3.45 -0.09
N ILE A 124 0.06 -2.63 -0.71
CA ILE A 124 -1.37 -2.58 -0.36
C ILE A 124 -2.02 -3.95 -0.51
N ALA A 125 -1.80 -4.62 -1.65
CA ALA A 125 -2.34 -5.95 -1.92
C ALA A 125 -1.87 -7.02 -0.92
N SER A 126 -0.68 -6.86 -0.32
CA SER A 126 -0.17 -7.75 0.72
C SER A 126 -0.84 -7.53 2.10
N ILE A 127 -1.29 -6.30 2.39
CA ILE A 127 -1.93 -5.95 3.67
C ILE A 127 -3.42 -6.33 3.69
N GLU A 128 -4.10 -6.26 2.54
CA GLU A 128 -5.51 -6.64 2.40
C GLU A 128 -5.88 -8.03 2.96
N PRO A 129 -5.13 -9.12 2.66
CA PRO A 129 -5.42 -10.43 3.23
C PRO A 129 -5.17 -10.49 4.74
N GLU A 130 -4.19 -9.75 5.27
CA GLU A 130 -3.95 -9.66 6.73
C GLU A 130 -5.11 -8.97 7.43
N LEU A 131 -5.61 -7.86 6.87
CA LEU A 131 -6.79 -7.18 7.38
C LEU A 131 -8.04 -8.06 7.32
N LYS A 132 -8.17 -8.89 6.27
CA LYS A 132 -9.29 -9.84 6.17
C LYS A 132 -9.23 -10.87 7.29
N LYS A 133 -8.08 -11.49 7.53
CA LYS A 133 -7.89 -12.45 8.64
C LYS A 133 -8.26 -11.84 9.99
N ILE A 134 -7.76 -10.64 10.30
CA ILE A 134 -8.06 -9.97 11.57
C ILE A 134 -9.56 -9.64 11.69
N ARG A 135 -10.23 -9.29 10.59
CA ARG A 135 -11.69 -9.04 10.60
C ARG A 135 -12.47 -10.33 10.86
N ASP A 136 -12.07 -11.42 10.24
CA ASP A 136 -12.70 -12.73 10.42
C ASP A 136 -12.51 -13.21 11.87
N GLU A 137 -11.29 -13.12 12.41
CA GLU A 137 -10.98 -13.45 13.82
C GLU A 137 -11.77 -12.60 14.82
N LEU A 138 -11.88 -11.28 14.59
CA LEU A 138 -12.69 -10.40 15.43
C LEU A 138 -14.17 -10.79 15.39
N ASN A 139 -14.71 -11.10 14.21
CA ASN A 139 -16.11 -11.53 14.07
C ASN A 139 -16.36 -12.82 14.86
N ASP A 140 -15.48 -13.81 14.74
CA ASP A 140 -15.59 -15.09 15.45
C ASP A 140 -15.59 -14.87 16.98
N HIS A 141 -14.72 -14.00 17.49
CA HIS A 141 -14.69 -13.63 18.91
C HIS A 141 -15.98 -12.93 19.37
N TYR A 142 -16.50 -11.99 18.58
CA TYR A 142 -17.77 -11.31 18.92
C TYR A 142 -18.98 -12.25 18.86
N GLU A 143 -19.02 -13.17 17.90
CA GLU A 143 -20.08 -14.18 17.80
C GLU A 143 -20.04 -15.14 18.99
N SER A 144 -18.84 -15.59 19.38
CA SER A 144 -18.61 -16.44 20.55
C SER A 144 -19.13 -15.75 21.82
N MET A 145 -18.69 -14.52 22.10
CA MET A 145 -19.18 -13.73 23.26
C MET A 145 -20.70 -13.51 23.21
N ARG A 146 -21.28 -13.28 22.04
CA ARG A 146 -22.73 -13.08 21.88
C ARG A 146 -23.50 -14.38 22.18
N SER A 147 -22.96 -15.53 21.79
CA SER A 147 -23.56 -16.84 22.04
C SER A 147 -23.54 -17.21 23.53
N GLU A 148 -22.42 -16.97 24.21
CA GLU A 148 -22.26 -17.18 25.65
C GLU A 148 -23.19 -16.29 26.47
N ARG A 149 -23.29 -15.00 26.12
CA ARG A 149 -24.26 -14.07 26.74
C ARG A 149 -25.70 -14.51 26.55
N LYS A 150 -26.06 -15.13 25.42
CA LYS A 150 -27.40 -15.69 25.18
C LYS A 150 -27.65 -16.94 26.01
N GLN A 151 -26.67 -17.83 26.16
CA GLN A 151 -26.77 -19.02 26.98
C GLN A 151 -26.89 -18.68 28.47
N ALA A 152 -26.06 -17.75 28.97
CA ALA A 152 -26.15 -17.24 30.34
C ALA A 152 -27.55 -16.64 30.64
N LYS A 153 -28.11 -15.85 29.72
CA LYS A 153 -29.47 -15.31 29.85
C LYS A 153 -30.58 -16.36 29.80
N LYS A 154 -30.36 -17.50 29.14
CA LYS A 154 -31.33 -18.62 29.11
C LYS A 154 -31.25 -19.46 30.39
N GLY A 155 -30.06 -19.69 30.94
CA GLY A 155 -29.87 -20.41 32.21
C GLY A 155 -30.46 -19.67 33.41
N ILE A 156 -30.44 -18.33 33.42
CA ILE A 156 -31.04 -17.53 34.51
C ILE A 156 -32.58 -17.59 34.51
N LYS A 157 -33.23 -17.90 33.36
CA LYS A 157 -34.69 -17.94 33.26
C LYS A 157 -35.33 -19.24 33.78
N SER A 158 -34.57 -20.32 33.99
CA SER A 158 -35.11 -21.60 34.45
C SER A 158 -35.18 -21.72 35.98
N ASP A 159 -34.36 -21.01 36.74
CA ASP A 159 -34.20 -21.24 38.19
C ASP A 159 -35.00 -20.27 39.09
N HIS A 160 -35.71 -19.29 38.53
CA HIS A 160 -36.43 -18.24 39.29
C HIS A 160 -37.90 -18.09 38.91
N MET A 161 -38.58 -19.20 38.60
CA MET A 161 -40.03 -19.23 38.48
C MET A 161 -40.60 -20.10 39.61
N VAL A 162 -40.85 -19.50 40.78
CA VAL A 162 -41.79 -20.07 41.74
C VAL A 162 -43.17 -19.88 41.13
N THR A 163 -43.82 -20.96 40.74
CA THR A 163 -45.20 -20.94 40.24
C THR A 163 -46.13 -20.55 41.39
N LEU A 164 -47.14 -19.72 41.11
CA LEU A 164 -48.17 -19.30 42.09
C LEU A 164 -48.96 -20.49 42.68
N GLU A 165 -48.80 -21.70 42.12
CA GLU A 165 -49.38 -22.94 42.64
C GLU A 165 -48.71 -23.44 43.93
N ASP A 166 -47.49 -23.00 44.26
CA ASP A 166 -46.76 -23.44 45.47
C ASP A 166 -47.05 -22.58 46.71
N VAL A 167 -47.86 -21.52 46.59
CA VAL A 167 -48.30 -20.72 47.75
C VAL A 167 -49.60 -21.30 48.29
N ALA A 168 -49.51 -22.34 49.10
CA ALA A 168 -50.64 -22.83 49.89
C ALA A 168 -51.06 -21.75 50.91
N VAL A 169 -52.12 -21.01 50.59
CA VAL A 169 -52.78 -20.10 51.53
C VAL A 169 -53.58 -20.97 52.51
N PHE A 170 -53.05 -21.18 53.70
CA PHE A 170 -53.82 -21.74 54.81
C PHE A 170 -54.71 -20.64 55.39
N GLU A 171 -55.97 -20.60 54.95
CA GLU A 171 -57.02 -19.87 55.66
C GLU A 171 -57.25 -20.59 57.00
N LYS A 172 -57.00 -19.88 58.10
CA LYS A 172 -57.40 -20.32 59.44
C LYS A 172 -58.89 -20.02 59.58
N GLU A 173 -59.71 -21.07 59.59
CA GLU A 173 -61.10 -20.97 60.06
C GLU A 173 -61.11 -20.76 61.59
N GLU A 174 -62.05 -19.92 62.04
CA GLU A 174 -62.26 -19.46 63.43
C GLU A 174 -62.56 -20.57 64.44
#